data_AF-A0A226E7H9-F1
#
_entry.id   AF-A0A226E7H9-F1
#
_cell.length_a   1.000
_cell.length_b   1.000
_cell.length_c   1.000
_cell.angle_alpha   90.00
_cell.angle_beta   90.00
_cell.angle_gamma   90.00
#
_symmetry.space_group_name_H-M   'P 1'
#
loop_
_entity.id
_entity.type
_entity.pdbx_description
1 polymer ?
#
loop_
_entity_poly.entity_id
_entity_poly.type
_entity_poly.pdbx_seq_one_letter_code
_entity_poly.pdbx_strand_id
1 'polypeptide(L)'
;MGIYDLPAIIEMVTETTGNKAMYYVGHSMGTSMLTVLLSMRPEYNDRILTGFLLSPAIHFGNTAPQLRFFMRGSNYFQTTLSILLGAFPDVISTKTWTHYVQLIHTDQFCQFNYGFKTKNREKYGSDSPPCYNLSKVTAPIVIYWGHNDIFVRPQVSQQHQLWSTKILLWKPPRRPPLLDQAPQQPPPRTSSIQSEREKFHLEWG
;
A
#
# COMPACT_ATOMS: atom_id res chain seq x y z
N MET A 1 -10.54 -3.30 -7.22
CA MET A 1 -9.33 -4.14 -7.26
C MET A 1 -9.40 -5.29 -6.25
N GLY A 2 -9.51 -5.06 -4.93
CA GLY A 2 -9.46 -6.17 -3.94
C GLY A 2 -10.53 -7.28 -4.03
N ILE A 3 -11.72 -7.03 -4.61
CA ILE A 3 -12.82 -8.02 -4.65
C ILE A 3 -12.77 -8.96 -5.87
N TYR A 4 -12.12 -8.55 -6.96
CA TYR A 4 -12.14 -9.30 -8.23
C TYR A 4 -10.75 -9.79 -8.61
N ASP A 5 -9.79 -8.86 -8.69
CA ASP A 5 -8.43 -9.15 -9.15
C ASP A 5 -7.70 -10.08 -8.18
N LEU A 6 -7.77 -9.77 -6.88
CA LEU A 6 -7.00 -10.51 -5.88
C LEU A 6 -7.47 -11.96 -5.71
N PRO A 7 -8.78 -12.25 -5.66
CA PRO A 7 -9.29 -13.62 -5.79
C PRO A 7 -8.77 -14.36 -7.01
N ALA A 8 -8.87 -13.77 -8.20
CA ALA A 8 -8.46 -14.42 -9.44
C ALA A 8 -6.96 -14.75 -9.44
N ILE A 9 -6.12 -13.85 -8.91
CA ILE A 9 -4.69 -14.09 -8.76
C ILE A 9 -4.42 -15.22 -7.76
N ILE A 10 -5.10 -15.21 -6.61
CA ILE A 10 -4.95 -16.26 -5.58
C ILE A 10 -5.37 -17.62 -6.13
N GLU A 11 -6.49 -17.68 -6.86
CA GLU A 11 -6.97 -18.91 -7.50
C GLU A 11 -5.95 -19.41 -8.52
N MET A 12 -5.49 -18.54 -9.42
CA MET A 12 -4.47 -18.89 -10.41
C MET A 12 -3.19 -19.44 -9.78
N VAL A 13 -2.68 -18.80 -8.71
CA VAL A 13 -1.50 -19.28 -7.99
C VAL A 13 -1.77 -20.63 -7.32
N THR A 14 -2.96 -20.81 -6.75
CA THR A 14 -3.37 -22.07 -6.11
C THR A 14 -3.43 -23.21 -7.13
N GLU A 15 -4.04 -22.96 -8.30
CA GLU A 15 -4.15 -23.93 -9.39
C GLU A 15 -2.79 -24.28 -9.99
N THR A 16 -1.92 -23.28 -10.17
CA THR A 16 -0.61 -23.46 -10.78
C THR A 16 0.37 -24.19 -9.85
N THR A 17 0.33 -23.90 -8.55
CA THR A 17 1.31 -24.42 -7.58
C THR A 17 0.82 -25.62 -6.76
N GLY A 18 -0.50 -25.85 -6.70
CA GLY A 18 -1.13 -26.82 -5.81
C GLY A 18 -1.19 -26.39 -4.33
N ASN A 19 -0.59 -25.24 -3.97
CA ASN A 19 -0.62 -24.73 -2.60
C ASN A 19 -1.94 -24.02 -2.30
N LYS A 20 -2.68 -24.52 -1.29
CA LYS A 20 -3.98 -23.95 -0.89
C LYS A 20 -3.87 -22.63 -0.12
N ALA A 21 -2.68 -22.29 0.38
CA ALA A 21 -2.43 -21.08 1.13
C ALA A 21 -1.04 -20.50 0.80
N MET A 22 -0.89 -19.19 0.95
CA MET A 22 0.33 -18.47 0.59
C MET A 22 0.65 -17.33 1.55
N TYR A 23 1.91 -16.89 1.53
CA TYR A 23 2.29 -15.61 2.13
C TYR A 23 1.91 -14.48 1.19
N TYR A 24 1.40 -13.37 1.73
CA TYR A 24 1.07 -12.19 0.95
C TYR A 24 1.97 -11.03 1.38
N VAL A 25 2.57 -10.33 0.42
CA VAL A 25 3.30 -9.08 0.69
C VAL A 25 2.63 -7.97 -0.09
N GLY A 26 2.09 -6.98 0.63
CA GLY A 26 1.43 -5.82 0.05
C GLY A 26 2.17 -4.55 0.43
N HIS A 27 2.31 -3.63 -0.51
CA HIS A 27 2.79 -2.28 -0.25
C HIS A 27 1.73 -1.26 -0.63
N SER A 28 1.50 -0.26 0.22
CA SER A 28 0.57 0.85 -0.06
C SER A 28 -0.81 0.33 -0.51
N MET A 29 -1.23 0.58 -1.75
CA MET A 29 -2.50 0.10 -2.29
C MET A 29 -2.68 -1.42 -2.19
N GLY A 30 -1.61 -2.21 -2.32
CA GLY A 30 -1.69 -3.67 -2.17
C GLY A 30 -2.17 -4.09 -0.78
N THR A 31 -1.86 -3.32 0.26
CA THR A 31 -2.36 -3.62 1.62
C THR A 31 -3.86 -3.47 1.69
N SER A 32 -4.39 -2.38 1.10
CA SER A 32 -5.82 -2.10 1.07
C SER A 32 -6.56 -3.19 0.29
N MET A 33 -5.97 -3.69 -0.80
CA MET A 33 -6.56 -4.79 -1.58
C MET A 33 -6.72 -6.06 -0.76
N LEU A 34 -5.70 -6.47 -0.02
CA LEU A 34 -5.79 -7.64 0.85
C LEU A 34 -6.84 -7.45 1.94
N THR A 35 -6.82 -6.31 2.63
CA THR A 35 -7.76 -6.05 3.72
C THR A 35 -9.22 -6.01 3.23
N VAL A 36 -9.47 -5.41 2.06
CA VAL A 36 -10.80 -5.43 1.42
C VAL A 36 -11.22 -6.86 1.11
N LEU A 37 -10.33 -7.66 0.52
CA LEU A 37 -10.62 -9.06 0.20
C LEU A 37 -11.03 -9.83 1.46
N LEU A 38 -10.20 -9.81 2.49
CA LEU A 38 -10.42 -10.58 3.71
C LEU A 38 -11.66 -10.12 4.50
N SER A 39 -12.01 -8.82 4.40
CA SER A 39 -13.22 -8.28 5.01
C SER A 39 -14.50 -8.66 4.26
N MET A 40 -14.46 -8.61 2.92
CA MET A 40 -15.63 -8.81 2.07
C MET A 40 -15.87 -10.28 1.72
N ARG A 41 -14.81 -11.09 1.70
CA ARG A 41 -14.81 -12.52 1.38
C ARG A 41 -14.00 -13.29 2.43
N PRO A 42 -14.56 -13.46 3.64
CA PRO A 42 -13.81 -14.04 4.75
C PRO A 42 -13.30 -15.46 4.49
N GLU A 43 -13.84 -16.18 3.51
CA GLU A 43 -13.35 -17.49 3.05
C GLU A 43 -11.89 -17.45 2.52
N TYR A 44 -11.36 -16.26 2.19
CA TYR A 44 -9.97 -16.09 1.79
C TYR A 44 -9.00 -15.94 2.96
N ASN A 45 -9.47 -15.79 4.21
CA ASN A 45 -8.57 -15.71 5.36
C ASN A 45 -7.71 -16.97 5.50
N ASP A 46 -8.29 -18.15 5.27
CA ASP A 46 -7.58 -19.43 5.36
C ASP A 46 -6.59 -19.66 4.20
N ARG A 47 -6.67 -18.84 3.14
CA ARG A 47 -5.74 -18.88 2.01
C ARG A 47 -4.49 -18.02 2.22
N ILE A 48 -4.43 -17.27 3.32
CA ILE A 48 -3.32 -16.36 3.64
C ILE A 48 -2.63 -16.83 4.93
N LEU A 49 -1.45 -17.43 4.79
CA LEU A 49 -0.65 -17.90 5.92
C LEU A 49 -0.19 -16.73 6.79
N THR A 50 0.33 -15.68 6.16
CA THR A 50 0.63 -14.39 6.81
C THR A 50 0.67 -13.29 5.75
N GLY A 51 0.01 -12.17 6.04
CA GLY A 51 0.11 -10.94 5.27
C GLY A 51 1.17 -10.00 5.83
N PHE A 52 2.09 -9.53 5.01
CA PHE A 52 3.06 -8.49 5.35
C PHE A 52 2.63 -7.19 4.68
N LEU A 53 2.15 -6.25 5.47
CA LEU A 53 1.60 -4.98 5.00
C LEU A 53 2.62 -3.86 5.22
N LEU A 54 3.17 -3.37 4.11
CA LEU A 54 4.15 -2.30 4.09
C LEU A 54 3.43 -0.96 3.81
N SER A 55 3.47 -0.04 4.78
CA SER A 55 2.78 1.25 4.76
C SER A 55 1.28 1.11 4.42
N PRO A 56 0.45 0.62 5.38
CA PRO A 56 -0.92 0.26 5.06
C PRO A 56 -1.83 1.47 4.83
N ALA A 57 -2.33 1.61 3.61
CA ALA A 57 -3.21 2.70 3.18
C ALA A 57 -4.69 2.43 3.50
N ILE A 58 -5.01 2.23 4.78
CA ILE A 58 -6.34 1.77 5.25
C ILE A 58 -7.05 2.86 6.07
N HIS A 59 -6.32 3.56 6.95
CA HIS A 59 -6.83 4.71 7.70
C HIS A 59 -5.89 5.90 7.52
N PHE A 60 -6.47 7.09 7.35
CA PHE A 60 -5.75 8.31 6.98
C PHE A 60 -5.88 9.42 8.04
N GLY A 61 -6.44 9.13 9.21
CA GLY A 61 -6.85 10.13 10.22
C GLY A 61 -5.76 11.07 10.69
N ASN A 62 -4.52 10.56 10.71
CA ASN A 62 -3.33 11.31 11.09
C ASN A 62 -2.40 11.64 9.91
N THR A 63 -2.89 11.57 8.67
CA THR A 63 -2.15 12.04 7.50
C THR A 63 -1.62 13.45 7.77
N ALA A 64 -0.38 13.71 7.34
CA ALA A 64 0.34 14.91 7.72
C ALA A 64 -0.52 16.17 7.44
N PRO A 65 -0.60 17.16 8.37
CA PRO A 65 -1.45 18.33 8.21
C PRO A 65 -1.28 19.04 6.87
N GLN A 66 -0.05 19.08 6.34
CA GLN A 66 0.28 19.60 5.02
C GLN A 66 -0.40 18.84 3.88
N LEU A 67 -0.47 17.51 3.97
CA LEU A 67 -1.10 16.68 2.96
C LEU A 67 -2.63 16.72 3.12
N ARG A 68 -3.17 16.76 4.35
CA ARG A 68 -4.61 17.00 4.57
C ARG A 68 -5.04 18.37 4.07
N PHE A 69 -4.23 19.41 4.27
CA PHE A 69 -4.49 20.76 3.79
C PHE A 69 -4.44 20.82 2.25
N PHE A 70 -3.38 20.26 1.64
CA PHE A 70 -3.26 20.14 0.19
C PHE A 70 -4.44 19.37 -0.42
N MET A 71 -4.83 18.26 0.21
CA MET A 71 -5.93 17.42 -0.26
C MET A 71 -7.30 18.06 0.04
N ARG A 72 -7.50 18.82 1.13
CA ARG A 72 -8.77 19.53 1.47
C ARG A 72 -8.98 20.84 0.72
N GLY A 73 -7.90 21.49 0.28
CA GLY A 73 -7.90 22.89 -0.15
C GLY A 73 -8.09 23.14 -1.65
N SER A 74 -8.35 22.15 -2.50
CA SER A 74 -8.37 22.38 -3.95
C SER A 74 -9.73 22.13 -4.58
N ASN A 75 -10.07 22.94 -5.58
CA ASN A 75 -11.12 22.64 -6.55
C ASN A 75 -10.73 21.36 -7.32
N TYR A 76 -11.15 20.24 -6.75
CA TYR A 76 -10.53 18.91 -6.65
C TYR A 76 -10.06 18.15 -7.89
N PHE A 77 -10.40 18.57 -9.10
CA PHE A 77 -10.18 17.72 -10.28
C PHE A 77 -8.96 18.15 -11.10
N GLN A 78 -8.69 19.45 -11.22
CA GLN A 78 -7.72 19.96 -12.19
C GLN A 78 -6.27 19.80 -11.72
N THR A 79 -5.93 20.31 -10.53
CA THR A 79 -4.51 20.40 -10.12
C THR A 79 -3.90 19.05 -9.73
N THR A 80 -4.68 18.17 -9.10
CA THR A 80 -4.27 16.82 -8.72
C THR A 80 -4.18 15.87 -9.91
N LEU A 81 -5.05 16.02 -10.92
CA LEU A 81 -4.97 15.27 -12.18
C LEU A 81 -3.78 15.71 -13.03
N SER A 82 -3.46 17.00 -13.09
CA SER A 82 -2.31 17.51 -13.86
C SER A 82 -0.95 17.01 -13.33
N ILE A 83 -0.78 16.95 -12.01
CA ILE A 83 0.45 16.40 -11.40
C ILE A 83 0.55 14.88 -11.66
N LEU A 84 -0.57 14.17 -11.63
CA LEU A 84 -0.62 12.71 -11.86
C LEU A 84 -0.39 12.35 -13.33
N LEU A 85 -1.03 13.03 -14.28
CA LEU A 85 -0.80 12.84 -15.72
C LEU A 85 0.65 13.16 -16.11
N GLY A 86 1.31 14.08 -15.40
CA GLY A 86 2.71 14.41 -15.61
C GLY A 86 3.69 13.40 -14.99
N ALA A 87 3.35 12.78 -13.86
CA ALA A 87 4.25 11.87 -13.15
C ALA A 87 4.06 10.40 -13.51
N PHE A 88 2.82 9.99 -13.82
CA PHE A 88 2.38 8.60 -13.87
C PHE A 88 1.20 8.42 -14.85
N PRO A 89 1.41 8.64 -16.15
CA PRO A 89 0.33 8.65 -17.15
C PRO A 89 -0.50 7.35 -17.21
N ASP A 90 0.05 6.21 -16.77
CA ASP A 90 -0.57 4.88 -16.90
C ASP A 90 -0.87 4.13 -15.59
N VAL A 91 -0.72 4.74 -14.40
CA VAL A 91 -0.44 3.94 -13.18
C VAL A 91 -1.68 3.63 -12.31
N ILE A 92 -2.71 4.48 -12.28
CA ILE A 92 -3.97 4.22 -11.54
C ILE A 92 -5.18 4.85 -12.24
N SER A 93 -6.37 4.27 -12.07
CA SER A 93 -7.62 4.86 -12.60
C SER A 93 -8.01 6.13 -11.84
N THR A 94 -8.68 7.06 -12.54
CA THR A 94 -9.28 8.26 -11.94
C THR A 94 -10.24 7.91 -10.79
N LYS A 95 -10.96 6.80 -10.89
CA LYS A 95 -11.86 6.29 -9.84
C LYS A 95 -11.07 5.85 -8.61
N THR A 96 -9.94 5.17 -8.77
CA THR A 96 -9.08 4.73 -7.66
C THR A 96 -8.56 5.94 -6.89
N TRP A 97 -8.04 6.95 -7.59
CA TRP A 97 -7.55 8.17 -6.94
C TRP A 97 -8.65 8.93 -6.21
N THR A 98 -9.79 9.14 -6.88
CA THR A 98 -10.97 9.78 -6.29
C THR A 98 -11.41 9.04 -5.03
N HIS A 99 -11.29 7.71 -5.02
CA HIS A 99 -11.57 6.92 -3.83
C HIS A 99 -10.59 7.22 -2.69
N TYR A 100 -9.28 7.22 -2.95
CA TYR A 100 -8.27 7.56 -1.94
C TYR A 100 -8.49 8.96 -1.35
N VAL A 101 -8.85 9.92 -2.20
CA VAL A 101 -9.26 11.26 -1.75
C VAL A 101 -10.45 11.17 -0.79
N GLN A 102 -11.51 10.43 -1.12
CA GLN A 102 -12.66 10.23 -0.23
C GLN A 102 -12.24 9.64 1.12
N LEU A 103 -11.39 8.62 1.12
CA LEU A 103 -10.88 7.99 2.35
C LEU A 103 -10.08 8.99 3.21
N ILE A 104 -9.30 9.88 2.61
CA ILE A 104 -8.55 10.93 3.34
C ILE A 104 -9.50 11.98 3.93
N HIS A 105 -10.62 12.28 3.26
CA HIS A 105 -11.58 13.27 3.75
C HIS A 105 -12.46 12.76 4.88
N THR A 106 -12.98 11.55 4.75
CA THR A 106 -13.89 10.95 5.73
C THR A 106 -13.12 10.32 6.89
N ASP A 107 -11.89 9.87 6.64
CA ASP A 107 -11.15 8.98 7.53
C ASP A 107 -11.91 7.70 7.87
N GLN A 108 -12.72 7.22 6.94
CA GLN A 108 -13.47 5.99 7.09
C GLN A 108 -13.09 5.03 5.97
N PHE A 109 -12.67 3.82 6.33
CA PHE A 109 -12.34 2.78 5.36
C PHE A 109 -13.62 2.12 4.81
N CYS A 110 -14.20 2.75 3.78
CA CYS A 110 -15.48 2.35 3.20
C CYS A 110 -15.43 2.23 1.68
N GLN A 111 -16.50 1.71 1.08
CA GLN A 111 -16.61 1.61 -0.37
C GLN A 111 -16.71 3.00 -1.04
N PHE A 112 -16.54 3.03 -2.36
CA PHE A 112 -16.54 4.26 -3.15
C PHE A 112 -17.86 5.03 -3.03
N ASN A 113 -17.80 6.32 -2.68
CA ASN A 113 -18.98 7.17 -2.67
C ASN A 113 -19.23 7.74 -4.08
N TYR A 114 -20.42 7.51 -4.65
CA TYR A 114 -20.77 8.04 -5.98
C TYR A 114 -21.31 9.49 -5.95
N GLY A 115 -21.33 10.13 -4.78
CA GLY A 115 -21.76 11.50 -4.56
C GLY A 115 -23.29 11.64 -4.45
N PHE A 116 -24.01 11.31 -5.53
CA PHE A 116 -25.47 11.34 -5.51
C PHE A 116 -26.04 10.16 -4.73
N LYS A 117 -26.90 10.45 -3.74
CA LYS A 117 -27.58 9.45 -2.91
C LYS A 117 -28.27 8.36 -3.74
N THR A 118 -28.88 8.72 -4.87
CA THR A 118 -29.54 7.78 -5.79
C THR A 118 -28.58 6.74 -6.36
N LYS A 119 -27.36 7.14 -6.75
CA LYS A 119 -26.34 6.21 -7.25
C LYS A 119 -25.79 5.30 -6.16
N ASN A 120 -25.65 5.80 -4.93
CA ASN A 120 -25.28 4.95 -3.79
C ASN A 120 -26.39 3.95 -3.45
N ARG A 121 -27.67 4.37 -3.50
CA ARG A 121 -28.80 3.45 -3.29
C ARG A 121 -28.87 2.36 -4.36
N GLU A 122 -28.68 2.72 -5.62
CA GLU A 122 -28.62 1.75 -6.72
C GLU A 122 -27.49 0.74 -6.52
N LYS A 123 -26.32 1.21 -6.07
CA LYS A 123 -25.14 0.35 -5.91
C LYS A 123 -25.12 -0.47 -4.63
N TYR A 124 -25.61 0.09 -3.52
CA TYR A 124 -25.42 -0.44 -2.16
C TYR A 124 -26.72 -0.64 -1.37
N GLY A 125 -27.86 -0.18 -1.88
CA GLY A 125 -29.12 -0.14 -1.12
C GLY A 125 -29.16 0.92 -0.01
N SER A 126 -28.14 1.79 0.09
CA SER A 126 -28.00 2.81 1.14
C SER A 126 -27.59 4.16 0.55
N ASP A 127 -27.92 5.25 1.23
CA ASP A 127 -27.50 6.61 0.86
C ASP A 127 -25.98 6.82 0.95
N SER A 128 -25.31 6.04 1.80
CA SER A 128 -23.87 6.13 2.05
C SER A 128 -23.20 4.77 1.78
N PRO A 129 -21.95 4.77 1.29
CA PRO A 129 -21.25 3.52 1.05
C PRO A 129 -21.00 2.78 2.38
N PRO A 130 -21.20 1.46 2.42
CA PRO A 130 -20.91 0.66 3.60
C PRO A 130 -19.40 0.60 3.86
N CYS A 131 -19.02 0.53 5.13
CA CYS A 131 -17.63 0.43 5.55
C CYS A 131 -17.15 -1.02 5.64
N TYR A 132 -15.87 -1.25 5.37
CA TYR A 132 -15.30 -2.58 5.46
C TYR A 132 -15.19 -3.00 6.93
N ASN A 133 -15.76 -4.16 7.26
CA ASN A 133 -15.70 -4.71 8.61
C ASN A 133 -14.36 -5.41 8.83
N LEU A 134 -13.44 -4.73 9.50
CA LEU A 134 -12.09 -5.23 9.74
C LEU A 134 -12.03 -6.37 10.76
N SER A 135 -13.05 -6.56 11.59
CA SER A 135 -13.14 -7.69 12.53
C SER A 135 -13.27 -9.04 11.81
N LYS A 136 -13.65 -9.04 10.52
CA LYS A 136 -13.68 -10.24 9.65
C LYS A 136 -12.31 -10.63 9.10
N VAL A 137 -11.30 -9.79 9.27
CA VAL A 137 -9.92 -10.08 8.86
C VAL A 137 -9.26 -10.86 9.99
N THR A 138 -9.15 -12.18 9.80
CA THR A 138 -8.64 -13.14 10.79
C THR A 138 -7.29 -13.74 10.41
N ALA A 139 -6.86 -13.59 9.15
CA ALA A 139 -5.53 -14.03 8.73
C ALA A 139 -4.44 -13.33 9.56
N PRO A 140 -3.29 -14.00 9.85
CA PRO A 140 -2.15 -13.37 10.51
C PRO A 140 -1.59 -12.20 9.69
N ILE A 141 -1.36 -11.03 10.31
CA ILE A 141 -0.85 -9.84 9.62
C ILE A 141 0.29 -9.19 10.40
N VAL A 142 1.37 -8.88 9.69
CA VAL A 142 2.51 -8.08 10.14
C VAL A 142 2.45 -6.72 9.45
N ILE A 143 2.58 -5.64 10.22
CA ILE A 143 2.55 -4.28 9.68
C ILE A 143 3.93 -3.63 9.81
N TYR A 144 4.39 -3.04 8.71
CA TYR A 144 5.60 -2.24 8.62
C TYR A 144 5.25 -0.82 8.22
N TRP A 145 5.91 0.19 8.80
CA TRP A 145 5.76 1.58 8.38
C TRP A 145 7.04 2.38 8.62
N GLY A 146 7.17 3.48 7.89
CA GLY A 146 8.29 4.42 8.04
C GLY A 146 7.96 5.56 9.00
N HIS A 147 8.95 6.02 9.78
CA HIS A 147 8.77 7.19 10.67
C HIS A 147 8.46 8.48 9.90
N ASN A 148 9.00 8.59 8.70
CA ASN A 148 8.85 9.74 7.81
C ASN A 148 7.76 9.51 6.75
N ASP A 149 6.91 8.50 6.94
CA ASP A 149 5.79 8.28 6.04
C ASP A 149 4.75 9.41 6.21
N ILE A 150 4.59 10.21 5.17
CA ILE A 150 3.68 11.36 5.17
C ILE A 150 2.24 10.97 4.79
N PHE A 151 2.07 9.80 4.18
CA PHE A 151 0.78 9.29 3.72
C PHE A 151 0.11 8.41 4.79
N VAL A 152 0.90 7.57 5.46
CA VAL A 152 0.42 6.65 6.49
C VAL A 152 1.16 6.95 7.80
N ARG A 153 0.63 7.90 8.58
CA ARG A 153 1.10 8.12 9.95
C ARG A 153 0.23 7.29 10.88
N PRO A 154 0.75 6.18 11.46
CA PRO A 154 -0.08 5.34 12.29
C PRO A 154 -0.47 6.07 13.57
N GLN A 155 -1.78 6.13 13.83
CA GLN A 155 -2.25 6.16 15.20
C GLN A 155 -2.18 4.72 15.71
N VAL A 156 -0.99 4.34 16.19
CA VAL A 156 -0.67 2.96 16.61
C VAL A 156 -1.75 2.41 17.57
N SER A 157 -2.39 3.24 18.37
CA SER A 157 -3.47 2.84 19.27
C SER A 157 -4.78 2.39 18.61
N GLN A 158 -5.16 2.90 17.43
CA GLN A 158 -6.41 2.52 16.76
C GLN A 158 -6.26 1.27 15.89
N GLN A 159 -5.11 1.09 15.23
CA GLN A 159 -4.91 -0.07 14.34
C GLN A 159 -4.86 -1.40 15.10
N HIS A 160 -4.34 -1.42 16.33
CA HIS A 160 -4.34 -2.61 17.20
C HIS A 160 -5.73 -3.03 17.70
N GLN A 161 -6.66 -2.09 17.80
CA GLN A 161 -7.97 -2.34 18.40
C GLN A 161 -9.02 -2.82 17.39
N LEU A 162 -8.76 -2.64 16.10
CA LEU A 162 -9.71 -2.94 15.02
C LEU A 162 -9.59 -4.37 14.48
N TRP A 163 -8.45 -5.03 14.69
CA TRP A 163 -8.17 -6.34 14.11
C TRP A 163 -8.12 -7.41 15.19
N SER A 164 -8.79 -8.52 14.93
CA SER A 164 -8.81 -9.69 15.81
C SER A 164 -7.47 -10.45 15.81
N THR A 165 -6.56 -10.09 14.90
CA THR A 165 -5.30 -10.77 14.63
C THR A 165 -4.13 -10.25 15.48
N LYS A 166 -3.16 -11.15 15.78
CA LYS A 166 -1.85 -10.80 16.36
C LYS A 166 -1.05 -9.91 15.39
N ILE A 167 -1.06 -8.60 15.62
CA ILE A 167 -0.25 -7.64 14.86
C ILE A 167 1.17 -7.60 15.42
N LEU A 168 2.15 -8.04 14.63
CA LEU A 168 3.55 -7.73 14.90
C LEU A 168 3.88 -6.39 14.26
N LEU A 169 4.18 -5.41 15.11
CA LEU A 169 4.71 -4.12 14.67
C LEU A 169 6.22 -4.21 14.57
N TRP A 170 6.76 -4.01 13.37
CA TRP A 170 8.20 -3.84 13.22
C TRP A 170 8.55 -2.41 12.86
N LYS A 171 9.43 -1.84 13.68
CA LYS A 171 9.98 -0.49 13.51
C LYS A 171 11.42 -0.63 13.01
N PRO A 172 11.75 -0.15 11.80
CA PRO A 172 13.15 -0.10 11.39
C PRO A 172 13.93 0.80 12.35
N PRO A 173 15.18 0.44 12.73
CA PRO A 173 16.05 1.34 13.45
C PRO A 173 16.26 2.62 12.61
N ARG A 174 16.38 3.78 13.29
CA ARG A 174 16.78 5.01 12.59
C ARG A 174 18.10 4.72 11.90
N ARG A 175 18.23 5.11 10.62
CA ARG A 175 19.55 5.11 9.97
C ARG A 175 20.48 5.90 10.89
N PRO A 176 21.65 5.33 11.28
CA PRO A 176 22.68 6.15 11.88
C PRO A 176 22.93 7.32 10.92
N PRO A 177 23.18 8.55 11.41
CA PRO A 177 23.59 9.63 10.55
C PRO A 177 24.76 9.12 9.70
N LEU A 178 24.55 9.07 8.39
CA LEU A 178 25.61 8.72 7.45
C LEU A 178 26.71 9.76 7.68
N LEU A 179 27.94 9.28 7.80
CA LEU A 179 29.15 10.09 7.86
C LEU A 179 29.08 11.21 6.81
N ASP A 180 28.86 12.46 7.24
CA ASP A 180 29.15 13.69 6.49
C ASP A 180 30.68 13.87 6.26
N GLN A 181 31.43 12.77 6.22
CA GLN A 181 32.88 12.71 6.05
C GLN A 181 33.28 11.63 5.03
N ALA A 182 32.50 11.44 3.97
CA ALA A 182 33.08 10.87 2.76
C ALA A 182 33.92 11.98 2.09
N PRO A 183 35.24 11.81 1.88
CA PRO A 183 36.04 12.82 1.22
C PRO A 183 35.51 13.10 -0.20
N GLN A 184 35.25 14.37 -0.50
CA GLN A 184 34.73 14.90 -1.77
C GLN A 184 35.75 14.83 -2.93
N GLN A 185 36.64 13.84 -2.96
CA GLN A 185 37.52 13.62 -4.09
C GLN A 185 37.47 12.15 -4.53
N PRO A 186 37.25 11.88 -5.84
CA PRO A 186 37.42 10.54 -6.36
C PRO A 186 38.89 10.13 -6.19
N PRO A 187 39.18 8.87 -5.81
CA PRO A 187 40.56 8.41 -5.72
C PRO A 187 41.22 8.51 -7.11
N PRO A 188 42.53 8.82 -7.19
CA PRO A 188 43.24 8.87 -8.46
C PRO A 188 43.11 7.52 -9.16
N ARG A 189 42.85 7.55 -10.48
CA ARG A 189 42.75 6.36 -11.32
C ARG A 189 44.04 5.55 -11.24
N THR A 190 44.05 4.51 -10.42
CA THR A 190 45.09 3.48 -10.45
C THR A 190 44.78 2.50 -11.59
N SER A 191 45.80 2.19 -12.37
CA SER A 191 45.77 1.45 -13.64
C SER A 191 45.50 -0.07 -13.51
N SER A 192 44.76 -0.52 -12.51
CA SER A 192 44.54 -1.95 -12.23
C SER A 192 43.23 -2.54 -12.78
N ILE A 193 42.35 -1.72 -13.38
CA ILE A 193 41.02 -2.16 -13.85
C ILE A 193 41.10 -2.87 -15.23
N GLN A 194 42.19 -2.72 -15.99
CA GLN A 194 42.38 -3.45 -17.25
C GLN A 194 42.74 -4.92 -17.06
N SER A 195 43.49 -5.28 -16.01
CA SER A 195 43.91 -6.68 -15.80
C SER A 195 42.81 -7.62 -15.29
N GLU A 196 41.74 -7.08 -14.68
CA GLU A 196 40.61 -7.90 -14.22
C GLU A 196 39.56 -8.13 -15.33
N ARG A 197 39.47 -7.23 -16.32
CA ARG A 197 38.59 -7.39 -17.49
C ARG A 197 39.09 -8.47 -18.46
N GLU A 198 40.40 -8.69 -18.55
CA GLU A 198 40.97 -9.74 -19.39
C GLU A 198 40.82 -11.14 -18.75
N LYS A 199 40.86 -11.25 -17.42
CA LYS A 199 40.60 -12.52 -16.72
C LYS A 199 39.16 -13.00 -16.83
N PHE A 200 38.19 -12.08 -16.86
CA PHE A 200 36.76 -12.45 -16.93
C PHE A 200 36.33 -13.00 -18.29
N HIS A 201 37.07 -12.72 -19.37
CA HIS A 201 36.79 -13.24 -20.72
C HIS A 201 37.42 -14.60 -21.02
N LEU A 202 38.37 -15.08 -20.20
CA LEU A 202 39.09 -16.34 -20.41
C LEU A 202 38.52 -17.53 -19.62
N GLU A 203 37.64 -17.30 -18.63
CA GLU A 203 37.06 -18.38 -17.83
C GLU A 203 35.64 -18.81 -18.27
N TRP A 204 34.98 -18.07 -19.17
CA TRP A 204 33.64 -18.40 -19.67
C TRP A 204 33.41 -18.03 -21.14
N GLY A 205 34.43 -18.24 -21.98
CA GLY A 205 34.39 -18.07 -23.44
C GLY A 205 34.89 -19.32 -24.16
#